data_AF-A0A290QPQ2-F1
#
_entry.id   AF-A0A290QPQ2-F1
#
_cell.length_a   1.000
_cell.length_b   1.000
_cell.length_c   1.000
_cell.angle_alpha   90.00
_cell.angle_beta   90.00
_cell.angle_gamma   90.00
#
_symmetry.space_group_name_H-M   'P 1'
#
loop_
_entity.id
_entity.type
_entity.pdbx_description
1 polymer ?
#
loop_
_entity_poly.entity_id
_entity_poly.type
_entity_poly.pdbx_seq_one_letter_code
_entity_poly.pdbx_strand_id
1 'polypeptide(L)'
;VFNVFLTYLRYSTNFQLTVNKCYFSNKPKYMFKNNSASPRKLAGGEEKDNNYGEDNNGKDNNSKKKDSPENNDKPKLDNRWKEILGRSGPNKHAHVIAVEQINRGGIVTAEKINEILAYCNIKITEQELKSLIDTASFTLTNLNQKSITKDVLKDKLGLPNPCGIPLREPWRDSPQGNSKQRIPGIYIFTHTTTGRKYVGSSSQLAFRLNGYINLSHRKSGLLIPLLHKEGLKNFSLQVFPFYHNYIKGSEIALEQYYLLDPSFTLNTIRVANNPSGSNSKSLYMYNRDMSILYFFSTKQVDFIRKLNIHHITFSKHLKNGTFYLDKYLFSSEPVLTAKVKDMSDLDLALMLEKDRVKYNKNKSLNSLSKPVRLTSVDNLENTIVLPSLGKCVEYLHNKGLSASQVTLVKHIDLGKAYKGYLCEYVKENTL
;
A
#
# COMPACT_ATOMS: atom_id res chain seq x y z
N VAL A 1 -0.04 -22.73 -1.70
CA VAL A 1 -1.21 -23.42 -2.32
C VAL A 1 -0.90 -24.88 -2.65
N PHE A 2 0.30 -25.22 -3.14
CA PHE A 2 0.71 -26.61 -3.41
C PHE A 2 0.78 -27.55 -2.17
N ASN A 3 1.15 -27.05 -0.99
CA ASN A 3 1.28 -27.89 0.21
C ASN A 3 -0.05 -28.29 0.87
N VAL A 4 -1.17 -27.66 0.52
CA VAL A 4 -2.51 -28.03 1.03
C VAL A 4 -3.09 -29.19 0.20
N PHE A 5 -2.69 -29.30 -1.07
CA PHE A 5 -3.16 -30.33 -2.00
C PHE A 5 -2.61 -31.73 -1.68
N LEU A 6 -1.37 -31.83 -1.18
CA LEU A 6 -0.76 -33.13 -0.85
C LEU A 6 -1.32 -33.80 0.41
N THR A 7 -1.83 -33.02 1.37
CA THR A 7 -2.40 -33.58 2.61
C THR A 7 -3.77 -34.21 2.35
N TYR A 8 -4.51 -33.73 1.36
CA TYR A 8 -5.85 -34.24 1.02
C TYR A 8 -5.82 -35.56 0.23
N LEU A 9 -4.71 -35.85 -0.45
CA LEU A 9 -4.54 -37.08 -1.26
C LEU A 9 -4.28 -38.34 -0.42
N ARG A 10 -4.02 -38.23 0.89
CA ARG A 10 -3.73 -39.39 1.75
C ARG A 10 -4.95 -40.11 2.32
N TYR A 11 -6.17 -39.58 2.14
CA TYR A 11 -7.36 -40.05 2.85
C TYR A 11 -8.63 -40.24 1.99
N SER A 12 -8.54 -40.26 0.66
CA SER A 12 -9.73 -40.44 -0.19
C SER A 12 -9.53 -41.59 -1.17
N THR A 13 -10.37 -42.62 -1.05
CA THR A 13 -10.32 -43.85 -1.85
C THR A 13 -11.12 -43.77 -3.15
N ASN A 14 -11.73 -42.64 -3.51
CA ASN A 14 -12.39 -42.46 -4.80
C ASN A 14 -12.41 -40.99 -5.23
N PHE A 15 -11.85 -40.68 -6.38
CA PHE A 15 -12.13 -39.43 -7.07
C PHE A 15 -12.27 -39.66 -8.58
N GLN A 16 -13.33 -39.08 -9.14
CA GLN A 16 -13.60 -39.03 -10.57
C GLN A 16 -13.12 -37.67 -11.09
N LEU A 17 -12.10 -37.65 -11.94
CA LEU A 17 -11.53 -36.44 -12.51
C LEU A 17 -12.38 -35.92 -13.67
N THR A 18 -13.18 -34.88 -13.45
CA THR A 18 -13.83 -34.15 -14.56
C THR A 18 -12.87 -33.06 -15.06
N VAL A 19 -12.20 -33.32 -16.19
CA VAL A 19 -11.37 -32.33 -16.88
C VAL A 19 -12.29 -31.42 -17.71
N ASN A 20 -12.58 -30.22 -17.20
CA ASN A 20 -13.18 -29.19 -18.02
C ASN A 20 -12.13 -28.67 -19.02
N LYS A 21 -12.38 -28.96 -20.32
CA LYS A 21 -11.57 -28.50 -21.46
C LYS A 21 -11.36 -26.99 -21.38
N CYS A 22 -10.10 -26.59 -21.21
CA CYS A 22 -9.67 -25.21 -21.44
C CYS A 22 -9.82 -24.87 -22.92
N TYR A 23 -10.48 -23.75 -23.22
CA TYR A 23 -10.55 -23.16 -24.56
C TYR A 23 -9.16 -22.65 -24.96
N PHE A 24 -8.45 -23.42 -25.78
CA PHE A 24 -7.38 -22.91 -26.62
C PHE A 24 -8.03 -22.25 -27.85
N SER A 25 -8.00 -20.92 -27.92
CA SER A 25 -8.31 -20.22 -29.17
C SER A 25 -7.03 -20.04 -29.97
N ASN A 26 -6.89 -20.85 -31.01
CA ASN A 26 -5.94 -20.67 -32.10
C ASN A 26 -6.57 -19.74 -33.16
N LYS A 27 -6.00 -18.55 -33.38
CA LYS A 27 -5.55 -18.05 -34.70
C LYS A 27 -5.12 -16.56 -34.69
N PRO A 28 -4.13 -16.16 -35.52
CA PRO A 28 -3.65 -14.79 -35.65
C PRO A 28 -4.27 -14.07 -36.87
N LYS A 29 -4.21 -12.73 -36.86
CA LYS A 29 -3.93 -11.80 -38.00
C LYS A 29 -4.61 -10.45 -37.77
N TYR A 30 -3.83 -9.40 -37.54
CA TYR A 30 -4.09 -8.10 -38.14
C TYR A 30 -2.77 -7.50 -38.62
N MET A 31 -2.73 -7.25 -39.92
CA MET A 31 -1.60 -6.70 -40.66
C MET A 31 -1.49 -5.19 -40.44
N PHE A 32 -0.24 -4.73 -40.34
CA PHE A 32 0.16 -3.33 -40.49
C PHE A 32 -0.28 -2.79 -41.85
N LYS A 33 -0.89 -1.60 -41.87
CA LYS A 33 -0.93 -0.73 -43.06
C LYS A 33 0.19 0.31 -42.93
N ASN A 34 1.16 0.21 -43.83
CA ASN A 34 2.11 1.26 -44.14
C ASN A 34 1.38 2.39 -44.88
N ASN A 35 1.55 3.63 -44.44
CA ASN A 35 1.39 4.79 -45.31
C ASN A 35 2.73 5.52 -45.39
N SER A 36 3.43 5.23 -46.48
CA SER A 36 4.49 6.03 -47.06
C SER A 36 3.91 7.29 -47.70
N ALA A 37 4.35 8.47 -47.27
CA ALA A 37 4.36 9.67 -48.10
C ALA A 37 5.36 10.67 -47.54
N SER A 38 6.53 10.76 -48.18
CA SER A 38 7.35 11.96 -48.20
C SER A 38 7.00 12.72 -49.49
N PRO A 39 7.13 14.06 -49.51
CA PRO A 39 8.23 14.58 -50.31
C PRO A 39 8.98 15.77 -49.67
N ARG A 40 10.31 15.71 -49.80
CA ARG A 40 11.25 16.73 -50.33
C ARG A 40 10.98 18.21 -49.99
N LYS A 41 11.90 18.83 -49.23
CA LYS A 41 13.03 19.71 -49.68
C LYS A 41 12.59 21.14 -50.02
N LEU A 42 13.04 22.13 -49.24
CA LEU A 42 14.15 23.04 -49.56
C LEU A 42 14.21 24.22 -48.59
N ALA A 43 15.44 24.56 -48.21
CA ALA A 43 15.82 25.76 -47.50
C ALA A 43 16.09 26.91 -48.49
N GLY A 44 15.92 28.14 -48.00
CA GLY A 44 16.35 29.43 -48.56
C GLY A 44 15.77 30.49 -47.63
N GLY A 45 16.55 31.24 -46.86
CA GLY A 45 17.43 32.35 -47.29
C GLY A 45 16.84 33.62 -46.61
N GLU A 46 17.58 34.23 -45.67
CA GLU A 46 18.06 35.64 -45.70
C GLU A 46 16.96 36.71 -45.87
N GLU A 47 16.93 37.89 -45.28
CA GLU A 47 17.63 38.66 -44.23
C GLU A 47 16.95 40.07 -44.27
N LYS A 48 17.15 40.93 -43.27
CA LYS A 48 16.93 42.41 -43.25
C LYS A 48 15.50 42.90 -42.98
N ASP A 49 15.21 43.64 -41.90
CA ASP A 49 15.66 44.97 -41.39
C ASP A 49 14.56 46.00 -41.67
N ASN A 50 14.00 46.60 -40.62
CA ASN A 50 14.05 48.05 -40.34
C ASN A 50 12.91 48.56 -39.43
N ASN A 51 13.38 49.29 -38.42
CA ASN A 51 12.77 50.28 -37.52
C ASN A 51 11.58 51.11 -38.03
N TYR A 52 10.73 51.53 -37.08
CA TYR A 52 10.34 52.90 -36.66
C TYR A 52 9.12 52.74 -35.70
N GLY A 53 8.90 53.48 -34.61
CA GLY A 53 9.52 54.66 -34.03
C GLY A 53 9.03 54.86 -32.59
N GLU A 54 9.66 55.82 -31.92
CA GLU A 54 9.49 56.23 -30.53
C GLU A 54 8.12 56.89 -30.25
N ASP A 55 7.64 56.83 -29.01
CA ASP A 55 7.26 58.05 -28.28
C ASP A 55 7.18 57.84 -26.76
N ASN A 56 7.58 58.90 -26.06
CA ASN A 56 8.01 58.97 -24.67
C ASN A 56 6.87 59.24 -23.66
N ASN A 57 7.00 58.71 -22.44
CA ASN A 57 7.18 59.46 -21.16
C ASN A 57 6.47 58.82 -19.95
N GLY A 58 7.23 58.67 -18.86
CA GLY A 58 6.67 58.91 -17.52
C GLY A 58 7.01 57.95 -16.38
N LYS A 59 8.27 57.97 -15.92
CA LYS A 59 8.74 57.85 -14.51
C LYS A 59 8.61 56.48 -13.81
N ASP A 60 9.72 55.75 -13.62
CA ASP A 60 10.65 55.77 -12.47
C ASP A 60 10.24 54.69 -11.43
N ASN A 61 11.06 53.79 -10.87
CA ASN A 61 12.51 53.64 -10.81
C ASN A 61 12.90 52.20 -10.40
N ASN A 62 14.13 51.83 -10.80
CA ASN A 62 14.99 50.74 -10.31
C ASN A 62 14.78 49.28 -10.74
N SER A 63 15.39 48.97 -11.88
CA SER A 63 16.17 47.73 -12.05
C SER A 63 17.63 48.09 -12.33
N LYS A 64 18.57 47.35 -11.72
CA LYS A 64 19.66 46.67 -12.44
C LYS A 64 20.42 45.71 -11.54
N LYS A 65 19.99 44.46 -11.67
CA LYS A 65 20.86 43.29 -11.66
C LYS A 65 21.89 43.44 -12.80
N LYS A 66 23.14 43.07 -12.54
CA LYS A 66 24.06 42.54 -13.55
C LYS A 66 24.70 41.28 -12.99
N ASP A 67 24.68 40.25 -13.82
CA ASP A 67 24.94 38.85 -13.51
C ASP A 67 26.42 38.52 -13.26
N SER A 68 26.64 37.41 -12.58
CA SER A 68 27.61 36.39 -12.98
C SER A 68 27.08 35.00 -12.62
N PRO A 69 27.47 33.94 -13.37
CA PRO A 69 26.62 32.78 -13.61
C PRO A 69 27.05 31.56 -12.77
N GLU A 70 26.08 30.88 -12.15
CA GLU A 70 26.31 29.51 -11.66
C GLU A 70 25.36 28.53 -12.37
N ASN A 71 25.99 27.76 -13.25
CA ASN A 71 25.52 26.51 -13.81
C ASN A 71 25.01 25.58 -12.69
N ASN A 72 23.74 25.20 -12.76
CA ASN A 72 23.17 24.10 -11.98
C ASN A 72 22.19 23.32 -12.85
N ASP A 73 22.74 22.58 -13.83
CA ASP A 73 22.01 21.55 -14.56
C ASP A 73 21.75 20.34 -13.63
N LYS A 74 20.73 20.48 -12.79
CA LYS A 74 20.04 19.32 -12.22
C LYS A 74 19.10 18.75 -13.28
N PRO A 75 19.07 17.41 -13.50
CA PRO A 75 18.14 16.82 -14.45
C PRO A 75 16.71 17.12 -14.00
N LYS A 76 16.00 17.92 -14.79
CA LYS A 76 14.59 18.26 -14.56
C LYS A 76 13.78 16.97 -14.58
N LEU A 77 13.09 16.70 -13.47
CA LEU A 77 12.08 15.66 -13.34
C LEU A 77 11.11 15.70 -14.53
N ASP A 78 10.99 14.59 -15.27
CA ASP A 78 9.98 14.44 -16.31
C ASP A 78 8.59 14.70 -15.72
N ASN A 79 7.90 15.69 -16.28
CA ASN A 79 6.62 16.22 -15.81
C ASN A 79 5.50 15.19 -15.85
N ARG A 80 5.62 14.14 -16.68
CA ARG A 80 4.62 13.07 -16.81
C ARG A 80 4.36 12.33 -15.49
N TRP A 81 5.39 12.14 -14.67
CA TRP A 81 5.26 11.45 -13.38
C TRP A 81 4.51 12.26 -12.34
N LYS A 82 4.59 13.60 -12.42
CA LYS A 82 3.89 14.47 -11.49
C LYS A 82 2.40 14.59 -11.84
N GLU A 83 2.04 14.50 -13.12
CA GLU A 83 0.64 14.41 -13.57
C GLU A 83 0.01 13.08 -13.17
N ILE A 84 0.70 11.96 -13.41
CA ILE A 84 0.24 10.61 -13.04
C ILE A 84 0.06 10.44 -11.53
N LEU A 85 0.89 11.11 -10.72
CA LEU A 85 0.85 11.05 -9.26
C LEU A 85 -0.04 12.14 -8.62
N GLY A 86 -0.70 13.00 -9.40
CA GLY A 86 -1.52 14.10 -8.88
C GLY A 86 -0.73 15.15 -8.10
N ARG A 87 0.57 15.30 -8.38
CA ARG A 87 1.51 16.18 -7.66
C ARG A 87 2.00 17.39 -8.47
N SER A 88 1.77 17.47 -9.79
CA SER A 88 1.77 18.72 -10.57
C SER A 88 1.20 18.58 -11.99
N GLY A 89 0.69 19.68 -12.53
CA GLY A 89 0.22 19.99 -13.89
C GLY A 89 -0.29 21.44 -13.87
N PRO A 90 -1.05 21.97 -14.86
CA PRO A 90 -1.79 23.24 -14.69
C PRO A 90 -2.82 23.20 -13.53
N ASN A 91 -2.98 22.03 -12.91
CA ASN A 91 -3.87 21.73 -11.81
C ASN A 91 -3.21 22.04 -10.46
N LYS A 92 -3.90 22.88 -9.69
CA LYS A 92 -3.54 23.33 -8.34
C LYS A 92 -3.45 22.14 -7.38
N HIS A 93 -2.68 22.25 -6.28
CA HIS A 93 -2.65 21.19 -5.28
C HIS A 93 -4.05 20.92 -4.71
N ALA A 94 -4.39 19.67 -4.35
CA ALA A 94 -5.72 19.31 -3.85
C ALA A 94 -6.22 20.22 -2.71
N HIS A 95 -5.32 20.64 -1.80
CA HIS A 95 -5.65 21.58 -0.74
C HIS A 95 -5.93 23.00 -1.25
N VAL A 96 -5.22 23.44 -2.30
CA VAL A 96 -5.47 24.72 -2.97
C VAL A 96 -6.82 24.66 -3.68
N ILE A 97 -7.12 23.60 -4.43
CA ILE A 97 -8.41 23.42 -5.10
C ILE A 97 -9.56 23.44 -4.08
N ALA A 98 -9.40 22.73 -2.95
CA ALA A 98 -10.39 22.71 -1.89
C ALA A 98 -10.60 24.10 -1.27
N VAL A 99 -9.52 24.81 -0.94
CA VAL A 99 -9.60 26.17 -0.38
C VAL A 99 -10.23 27.15 -1.36
N GLU A 100 -9.89 27.07 -2.64
CA GLU A 100 -10.50 27.91 -3.67
C GLU A 100 -11.99 27.64 -3.85
N GLN A 101 -12.41 26.36 -3.82
CA GLN A 101 -13.81 26.02 -3.89
C GLN A 101 -14.58 26.59 -2.69
N ILE A 102 -14.03 26.48 -1.47
CA ILE A 102 -14.61 27.05 -0.24
C ILE A 102 -14.75 28.57 -0.39
N ASN A 103 -13.68 29.25 -0.80
CA ASN A 103 -13.64 30.71 -0.93
C ASN A 103 -14.59 31.23 -2.03
N ARG A 104 -14.79 30.44 -3.10
CA ARG A 104 -15.73 30.79 -4.17
C ARG A 104 -17.20 30.63 -3.75
N GLY A 105 -17.51 29.77 -2.77
CA GLY A 105 -18.87 29.54 -2.28
C GLY A 105 -19.82 28.90 -3.29
N GLY A 106 -19.30 28.27 -4.35
CA GLY A 106 -20.10 27.64 -5.41
C GLY A 106 -20.62 26.24 -5.05
N ILE A 107 -21.59 25.76 -5.82
CA ILE A 107 -22.12 24.38 -5.69
C ILE A 107 -20.96 23.38 -5.83
N VAL A 108 -20.89 22.42 -4.91
CA VAL A 108 -19.93 21.33 -4.97
C VAL A 108 -20.45 20.26 -5.94
N THR A 109 -19.72 20.04 -7.02
CA THR A 109 -20.02 19.04 -8.05
C THR A 109 -19.12 17.81 -7.91
N ALA A 110 -19.55 16.67 -8.46
CA ALA A 110 -18.71 15.47 -8.57
C ALA A 110 -17.43 15.74 -9.37
N GLU A 111 -17.49 16.60 -10.39
CA GLU A 111 -16.30 17.05 -11.12
C GLU A 111 -15.25 17.67 -10.18
N LYS A 112 -15.68 18.61 -9.32
CA LYS A 112 -14.77 19.26 -8.37
C LYS A 112 -14.21 18.28 -7.33
N ILE A 113 -15.05 17.37 -6.84
CA ILE A 113 -14.60 16.31 -5.91
C ILE A 113 -13.57 15.40 -6.59
N ASN A 114 -13.80 15.01 -7.84
CA ASN A 114 -12.87 14.18 -8.62
C ASN A 114 -11.53 14.88 -8.84
N GLU A 115 -11.54 16.19 -9.09
CA GLU A 115 -10.32 16.99 -9.22
C GLU A 115 -9.50 16.96 -7.92
N ILE A 116 -10.16 17.15 -6.78
CA ILE A 116 -9.51 17.13 -5.46
C ILE A 116 -9.01 15.72 -5.11
N LEU A 117 -9.79 14.67 -5.42
CA LEU A 117 -9.49 13.29 -5.05
C LEU A 117 -8.68 12.52 -6.11
N ALA A 118 -8.26 13.16 -7.20
CA ALA A 118 -7.46 12.55 -8.25
C ALA A 118 -6.21 11.83 -7.70
N TYR A 119 -5.55 12.43 -6.70
CA TYR A 119 -4.34 11.87 -6.07
C TYR A 119 -4.55 10.50 -5.39
N CYS A 120 -5.79 10.16 -5.04
CA CYS A 120 -6.13 8.91 -4.37
C CYS A 120 -6.90 7.92 -5.27
N ASN A 121 -7.00 8.24 -6.57
CA ASN A 121 -7.69 7.45 -7.60
C ASN A 121 -9.12 7.06 -7.20
N ILE A 122 -9.84 8.02 -6.59
CA ILE A 122 -11.27 7.91 -6.30
C ILE A 122 -12.00 8.78 -7.32
N LYS A 123 -13.01 8.19 -7.96
CA LYS A 123 -13.87 8.88 -8.92
C LYS A 123 -15.32 8.62 -8.56
N ILE A 124 -16.14 9.65 -8.67
CA ILE A 124 -17.58 9.61 -8.45
C ILE A 124 -18.31 10.35 -9.57
N THR A 125 -19.49 9.88 -9.93
CA THR A 125 -20.41 10.55 -10.86
C THR A 125 -21.38 11.47 -10.10
N GLU A 126 -22.02 12.41 -10.79
CA GLU A 126 -23.04 13.28 -10.16
C GLU A 126 -24.21 12.47 -9.56
N GLN A 127 -24.61 11.39 -10.24
CA GLN A 127 -25.69 10.53 -9.76
C GLN A 127 -25.29 9.79 -8.48
N GLU A 128 -24.07 9.25 -8.42
CA GLU A 128 -23.54 8.61 -7.22
C GLU A 128 -23.40 9.63 -6.09
N LEU A 129 -22.87 10.83 -6.36
CA LEU A 129 -22.75 11.89 -5.36
C LEU A 129 -24.11 12.26 -4.78
N LYS A 130 -25.12 12.46 -5.64
CA LYS A 130 -26.49 12.74 -5.20
C LYS A 130 -27.03 11.61 -4.32
N SER A 131 -26.85 10.36 -4.73
CA SER A 131 -27.27 9.20 -3.92
C SER A 131 -26.57 9.14 -2.55
N LEU A 132 -25.30 9.56 -2.46
CA LEU A 132 -24.57 9.64 -1.19
C LEU A 132 -25.08 10.78 -0.31
N ILE A 133 -25.39 11.94 -0.88
CA ILE A 133 -25.94 13.09 -0.14
C ILE A 133 -27.33 12.74 0.43
N ASP A 134 -28.15 12.04 -0.36
CA ASP A 134 -29.50 11.59 0.01
C ASP A 134 -29.50 10.38 0.96
N THR A 135 -28.33 9.91 1.40
CA THR A 135 -28.23 8.76 2.31
C THR A 135 -28.92 9.06 3.65
N ALA A 136 -29.81 8.15 4.06
CA ALA A 136 -30.47 8.23 5.35
C ALA A 136 -29.45 8.27 6.49
N SER A 137 -29.60 9.25 7.38
CA SER A 137 -28.76 9.41 8.57
C SER A 137 -29.57 9.29 9.84
N PHE A 138 -28.87 9.06 10.95
CA PHE A 138 -29.46 9.16 12.28
C PHE A 138 -28.61 10.06 13.17
N THR A 139 -29.27 10.77 14.09
CA THR A 139 -28.62 11.75 14.97
C THR A 139 -28.73 11.34 16.42
N LEU A 140 -27.62 11.46 17.14
CA LEU A 140 -27.49 11.22 18.57
C LEU A 140 -27.19 12.55 19.25
N THR A 141 -28.06 13.00 20.15
CA THR A 141 -27.95 14.31 20.82
C THR A 141 -27.45 14.22 22.26
N ASN A 142 -27.56 13.05 22.91
CA ASN A 142 -27.22 12.87 24.33
C ASN A 142 -26.00 11.95 24.52
N LEU A 143 -24.84 12.37 23.99
CA LEU A 143 -23.63 11.52 23.92
C LEU A 143 -22.94 11.26 25.26
N ASN A 144 -23.34 11.96 26.34
CA ASN A 144 -22.82 11.75 27.70
C ASN A 144 -23.32 10.43 28.33
N GLN A 145 -24.49 9.94 27.91
CA GLN A 145 -25.02 8.63 28.30
C GLN A 145 -24.32 7.54 27.47
N LYS A 146 -23.07 7.23 27.84
CA LYS A 146 -22.20 6.35 27.05
C LYS A 146 -22.79 4.96 26.82
N SER A 147 -23.47 4.36 27.80
CA SER A 147 -24.11 3.05 27.64
C SER A 147 -25.19 3.09 26.57
N ILE A 148 -26.18 3.98 26.73
CA ILE A 148 -27.28 4.17 25.79
C ILE A 148 -26.76 4.50 24.38
N THR A 149 -25.78 5.41 24.29
CA THR A 149 -25.15 5.78 23.01
C THR A 149 -24.50 4.55 22.34
N LYS A 150 -23.81 3.70 23.11
CA LYS A 150 -23.19 2.49 22.59
C LYS A 150 -24.23 1.46 22.16
N ASP A 151 -25.33 1.32 22.89
CA ASP A 151 -26.40 0.39 22.55
C ASP A 151 -27.06 0.80 21.22
N VAL A 152 -27.38 2.09 21.05
CA VAL A 152 -27.91 2.59 19.76
C VAL A 152 -26.90 2.38 18.62
N LEU A 153 -25.62 2.67 18.85
CA LEU A 153 -24.59 2.43 17.83
C LEU A 153 -24.44 0.93 17.50
N LYS A 154 -24.55 0.05 18.49
CA LYS A 154 -24.50 -1.40 18.30
C LYS A 154 -25.71 -1.91 17.54
N ASP A 155 -26.90 -1.40 17.84
CA ASP A 155 -28.14 -1.81 17.18
C ASP A 155 -28.18 -1.35 15.73
N LYS A 156 -27.68 -0.14 15.44
CA LYS A 156 -27.63 0.42 14.08
C LYS A 156 -26.45 -0.09 13.25
N LEU A 157 -25.26 -0.25 13.86
CA LEU A 157 -24.00 -0.47 13.13
C LEU A 157 -23.35 -1.83 13.41
N GLY A 158 -23.92 -2.63 14.32
CA GLY A 158 -23.32 -3.87 14.80
C GLY A 158 -22.18 -3.66 15.81
N LEU A 159 -21.56 -4.76 16.22
CA LEU A 159 -20.51 -4.74 17.23
C LEU A 159 -19.17 -4.19 16.68
N PRO A 160 -18.43 -3.38 17.46
CA PRO A 160 -17.10 -2.93 17.09
C PRO A 160 -16.13 -4.13 17.11
N ASN A 161 -15.82 -4.68 15.94
CA ASN A 161 -14.98 -5.88 15.84
C ASN A 161 -13.51 -5.48 15.64
N PRO A 162 -12.57 -5.78 16.57
CA PRO A 162 -11.22 -5.19 16.55
C PRO A 162 -10.33 -5.64 15.38
N CYS A 163 -10.59 -6.76 14.72
CA CYS A 163 -9.63 -7.32 13.77
C CYS A 163 -10.31 -7.98 12.58
N GLY A 164 -9.70 -7.84 11.39
CA GLY A 164 -9.99 -8.66 10.22
C GLY A 164 -9.50 -10.09 10.34
N ILE A 165 -9.82 -10.74 11.45
CA ILE A 165 -9.73 -12.18 11.57
C ILE A 165 -10.98 -12.71 10.86
N PRO A 166 -10.86 -13.42 9.72
CA PRO A 166 -11.95 -14.28 9.28
C PRO A 166 -12.12 -15.29 10.41
N LEU A 167 -13.26 -15.26 11.11
CA LEU A 167 -13.61 -16.32 12.05
C LEU A 167 -13.49 -17.63 11.30
N ARG A 168 -12.50 -18.44 11.70
CA ARG A 168 -12.26 -19.76 11.14
C ARG A 168 -13.32 -20.69 11.75
N GLU A 169 -14.14 -21.28 10.88
CA GLU A 169 -15.11 -22.37 11.13
C GLU A 169 -16.39 -22.04 11.94
N PRO A 170 -17.49 -22.79 11.71
CA PRO A 170 -18.86 -22.27 11.78
C PRO A 170 -19.47 -22.44 13.17
N TRP A 171 -19.96 -21.34 13.74
CA TRP A 171 -20.95 -21.40 14.81
C TRP A 171 -22.30 -21.77 14.20
N ARG A 172 -22.51 -23.08 14.12
CA ARG A 172 -23.84 -23.70 14.03
C ARG A 172 -24.55 -23.43 15.36
N ASP A 173 -25.83 -23.06 15.29
CA ASP A 173 -26.78 -22.91 16.41
C ASP A 173 -26.96 -21.53 17.06
N SER A 174 -26.58 -20.43 16.40
CA SER A 174 -27.20 -19.13 16.70
C SER A 174 -28.32 -18.84 15.69
N PRO A 175 -29.59 -18.65 16.10
CA PRO A 175 -30.71 -18.42 15.18
C PRO A 175 -30.67 -17.09 14.40
N GLN A 176 -29.60 -16.31 14.53
CA GLN A 176 -29.35 -15.10 13.74
C GLN A 176 -27.94 -15.16 13.16
N GLY A 177 -27.83 -15.77 11.98
CA GLY A 177 -26.63 -15.77 11.17
C GLY A 177 -26.23 -14.37 10.73
N ASN A 178 -25.35 -13.71 11.48
CA ASN A 178 -24.73 -12.45 11.07
C ASN A 178 -23.21 -12.62 11.09
N SER A 179 -22.63 -12.95 9.93
CA SER A 179 -21.28 -12.48 9.66
C SER A 179 -21.31 -10.95 9.79
N LYS A 180 -20.76 -10.41 10.89
CA LYS A 180 -20.97 -9.01 11.28
C LYS A 180 -20.46 -8.07 10.19
N GLN A 181 -21.39 -7.54 9.41
CA GLN A 181 -21.14 -6.67 8.26
C GLN A 181 -20.40 -5.42 8.73
N ARG A 182 -19.26 -5.12 8.09
CA ARG A 182 -18.56 -3.86 8.33
C ARG A 182 -19.34 -2.77 7.61
N ILE A 183 -19.96 -1.88 8.38
CA ILE A 183 -20.73 -0.77 7.82
C ILE A 183 -19.80 0.44 7.63
N PRO A 184 -19.51 0.84 6.38
CA PRO A 184 -18.78 2.05 6.08
C PRO A 184 -19.72 3.26 6.09
N GLY A 185 -19.14 4.46 6.08
CA GLY A 185 -19.91 5.70 5.96
C GLY A 185 -19.17 6.89 6.55
N ILE A 186 -19.92 7.97 6.78
CA ILE A 186 -19.40 9.18 7.41
C ILE A 186 -20.11 9.46 8.73
N TYR A 187 -19.51 10.34 9.52
CA TYR A 187 -20.07 10.87 10.74
C TYR A 187 -19.72 12.34 10.89
N ILE A 188 -20.65 13.10 11.46
CA ILE A 188 -20.53 14.54 11.68
C ILE A 188 -20.75 14.82 13.17
N PHE A 189 -19.75 15.38 13.83
CA PHE A 189 -19.91 15.98 15.15
C PHE A 189 -20.26 17.45 15.00
N THR A 190 -21.30 17.91 15.69
CA THR A 190 -21.67 19.33 15.75
C THR A 190 -21.61 19.79 17.20
N HIS A 191 -20.82 20.82 17.49
CA HIS A 191 -20.82 21.46 18.80
C HIS A 191 -22.14 22.20 19.00
N THR A 192 -22.89 21.84 20.04
CA THR A 192 -24.30 22.25 20.21
C THR A 192 -24.46 23.75 20.46
N THR A 193 -23.48 24.40 21.10
CA THR A 193 -23.55 25.84 21.40
C THR A 193 -23.03 26.71 20.26
N THR A 194 -21.93 26.32 19.62
CA THR A 194 -21.26 27.17 18.61
C THR A 194 -21.58 26.78 17.17
N GLY A 195 -22.27 25.65 16.95
CA GLY A 195 -22.56 25.11 15.62
C GLY A 195 -21.34 24.64 14.82
N ARG A 196 -20.15 24.61 15.44
CA ARG A 196 -18.90 24.20 14.76
C ARG A 196 -18.95 22.70 14.44
N LYS A 197 -18.64 22.33 13.20
CA LYS A 197 -18.75 20.93 12.74
C LYS A 197 -17.40 20.28 12.49
N TYR A 198 -17.37 18.96 12.70
CA TYR A 198 -16.32 18.06 12.27
C TYR A 198 -16.94 16.94 11.43
N VAL A 199 -16.38 16.62 10.27
CA VAL A 199 -16.71 15.41 9.49
C VAL A 199 -15.55 14.43 9.50
N GLY A 200 -15.84 13.14 9.50
CA GLY A 200 -14.86 12.12 9.15
C GLY A 200 -15.53 10.91 8.52
N SER A 201 -14.76 10.13 7.76
CA SER A 201 -15.19 8.85 7.21
C SER A 201 -14.59 7.64 7.94
N SER A 202 -15.21 6.48 7.76
CA SER A 202 -14.64 5.20 8.17
C SER A 202 -15.19 4.06 7.31
N SER A 203 -14.33 3.09 6.99
CA SER A 203 -14.79 1.79 6.46
C SER A 203 -15.40 0.88 7.53
N GLN A 204 -15.31 1.28 8.80
CA GLN A 204 -15.87 0.59 9.97
C GLN A 204 -16.40 1.64 10.96
N LEU A 205 -17.64 2.09 10.79
CA LEU A 205 -18.23 3.13 11.63
C LEU A 205 -18.29 2.73 13.10
N ALA A 206 -18.77 1.52 13.41
CA ALA A 206 -18.92 1.04 14.79
C ALA A 206 -17.59 1.13 15.59
N PHE A 207 -16.48 0.66 15.00
CA PHE A 207 -15.17 0.71 15.63
C PHE A 207 -14.69 2.15 15.83
N ARG A 208 -14.79 2.98 14.78
CA ARG A 208 -14.33 4.37 14.82
C ARG A 208 -15.10 5.20 15.85
N LEU A 209 -16.44 5.08 15.85
CA LEU A 209 -17.32 5.82 16.75
C LEU A 209 -17.16 5.36 18.19
N ASN A 210 -17.01 4.06 18.46
CA ASN A 210 -16.72 3.56 19.79
C ASN A 210 -15.44 4.20 20.37
N GLY A 211 -14.42 4.46 19.56
CA GLY A 211 -13.22 5.18 20.00
C GLY A 211 -13.49 6.63 20.44
N TYR A 212 -14.40 7.35 19.77
CA TYR A 212 -14.79 8.70 20.18
C TYR A 212 -15.62 8.68 21.46
N ILE A 213 -16.62 7.80 21.56
CA ILE A 213 -17.46 7.68 22.76
C ILE A 213 -16.64 7.28 24.00
N ASN A 214 -15.60 6.47 23.82
CA ASN A 214 -14.68 6.11 24.90
C ASN A 214 -13.57 7.14 25.14
N LEU A 215 -13.45 8.18 24.31
CA LEU A 215 -12.34 9.14 24.34
C LEU A 215 -10.96 8.44 24.30
N SER A 216 -10.84 7.37 23.51
CA SER A 216 -9.63 6.56 23.41
C SER A 216 -8.71 6.96 22.25
N HIS A 217 -9.14 7.89 21.40
CA HIS A 217 -8.32 8.39 20.29
C HIS A 217 -7.19 9.28 20.81
N ARG A 218 -6.07 9.33 20.08
CA ARG A 218 -4.96 10.24 20.41
C ARG A 218 -5.43 11.68 20.34
N LYS A 219 -5.02 12.51 21.30
CA LYS A 219 -5.34 13.94 21.35
C LYS A 219 -4.63 14.68 20.23
N SER A 220 -5.32 14.85 19.10
CA SER A 220 -4.82 15.53 17.89
C SER A 220 -5.94 16.25 17.15
N GLY A 221 -5.60 17.21 16.30
CA GLY A 221 -6.59 18.05 15.59
C GLY A 221 -7.38 18.95 16.54
N LEU A 222 -8.53 19.46 16.10
CA LEU A 222 -9.36 20.34 16.93
C LEU A 222 -10.48 19.60 17.67
N LEU A 223 -11.10 18.59 17.05
CA LEU A 223 -12.23 17.88 17.67
C LEU A 223 -11.83 17.14 18.95
N ILE A 224 -10.80 16.27 18.91
CA ILE A 224 -10.51 15.38 20.05
C ILE A 224 -10.11 16.16 21.31
N PRO A 225 -9.20 17.16 21.25
CA PRO A 225 -8.92 18.00 22.42
C PRO A 225 -10.17 18.69 22.97
N LEU A 226 -11.08 19.15 22.08
CA LEU A 226 -12.32 19.80 22.47
C LEU A 226 -13.30 18.83 23.15
N LEU A 227 -13.44 17.60 22.63
CA LEU A 227 -14.22 16.52 23.27
C LEU A 227 -13.73 16.22 24.70
N HIS A 228 -12.41 16.24 24.92
CA HIS A 228 -11.84 16.06 26.27
C HIS A 228 -12.08 17.26 27.17
N LYS A 229 -11.99 18.48 26.64
CA LYS A 229 -12.11 19.73 27.41
C LYS A 229 -13.56 19.99 27.85
N GLU A 230 -14.50 19.85 26.92
CA GLU A 230 -15.90 20.28 27.10
C GLU A 230 -16.86 19.11 27.33
N GLY A 231 -16.42 17.89 27.00
CA GLY A 231 -17.17 16.66 27.19
C GLY A 231 -18.16 16.39 26.05
N LEU A 232 -18.54 15.12 25.92
CA LEU A 232 -19.47 14.63 24.88
C LEU A 232 -20.86 15.29 24.95
N LYS A 233 -21.28 15.80 26.12
CA LYS A 233 -22.59 16.46 26.31
C LYS A 233 -22.80 17.69 25.44
N ASN A 234 -21.73 18.34 25.00
CA ASN A 234 -21.79 19.56 24.19
C ASN A 234 -21.75 19.27 22.69
N PHE A 235 -21.96 18.01 22.29
CA PHE A 235 -21.91 17.60 20.89
C PHE A 235 -23.11 16.73 20.54
N SER A 236 -23.62 16.93 19.32
CA SER A 236 -24.44 15.94 18.63
C SER A 236 -23.59 15.18 17.62
N LEU A 237 -23.99 13.94 17.32
CA LEU A 237 -23.34 13.07 16.36
C LEU A 237 -24.37 12.61 15.33
N GLN A 238 -24.23 13.05 14.09
CA GLN A 238 -24.98 12.54 12.95
C GLN A 238 -24.17 11.47 12.23
N VAL A 239 -24.78 10.34 11.87
CA VAL A 239 -24.11 9.21 11.24
C VAL A 239 -24.84 8.83 9.96
N PHE A 240 -24.08 8.67 8.87
CA PHE A 240 -24.56 8.30 7.55
C PHE A 240 -24.01 6.90 7.18
N PRO A 241 -24.68 5.82 7.60
CA PRO A 241 -24.26 4.45 7.30
C PRO A 241 -24.60 4.04 5.86
N PHE A 242 -23.65 3.39 5.18
CA PHE A 242 -23.86 2.84 3.84
C PHE A 242 -24.19 1.35 3.90
N TYR A 243 -25.46 1.01 4.14
CA TYR A 243 -25.89 -0.39 4.29
C TYR A 243 -25.88 -1.17 2.96
N HIS A 244 -26.40 -0.55 1.89
CA HIS A 244 -26.68 -1.23 0.62
C HIS A 244 -26.01 -0.55 -0.59
N ASN A 245 -25.64 0.72 -0.47
CA ASN A 245 -25.17 1.56 -1.59
C ASN A 245 -23.65 1.80 -1.54
N TYR A 246 -22.89 0.87 -0.96
CA TYR A 246 -21.46 1.08 -0.77
C TYR A 246 -20.65 0.76 -2.03
N ILE A 247 -20.11 1.81 -2.64
CA ILE A 247 -19.01 1.71 -3.59
C ILE A 247 -17.72 2.07 -2.84
N LYS A 248 -16.65 1.33 -3.11
CA LYS A 248 -15.38 1.53 -2.41
C LYS A 248 -14.86 2.96 -2.64
N GLY A 249 -14.68 3.71 -1.56
CA GLY A 249 -14.23 5.11 -1.61
C GLY A 249 -15.35 6.13 -1.54
N SER A 250 -16.62 5.71 -1.58
CA SER A 250 -17.78 6.60 -1.40
C SER A 250 -17.73 7.38 -0.08
N GLU A 251 -17.18 6.78 0.98
CA GLU A 251 -17.06 7.42 2.29
C GLU A 251 -16.07 8.59 2.26
N ILE A 252 -15.02 8.48 1.46
CA ILE A 252 -14.02 9.53 1.27
C ILE A 252 -14.58 10.62 0.35
N ALA A 253 -15.32 10.24 -0.69
CA ALA A 253 -15.99 11.20 -1.58
C ALA A 253 -17.02 12.05 -0.83
N LEU A 254 -17.85 11.43 0.01
CA LEU A 254 -18.84 12.16 0.81
C LEU A 254 -18.19 12.99 1.92
N GLU A 255 -17.13 12.48 2.58
CA GLU A 255 -16.33 13.31 3.51
C GLU A 255 -15.77 14.54 2.79
N GLN A 256 -15.22 14.38 1.58
CA GLN A 256 -14.68 15.49 0.80
C GLN A 256 -15.75 16.53 0.47
N TYR A 257 -16.96 16.10 0.11
CA TYR A 257 -18.10 17.00 -0.12
C TYR A 257 -18.33 17.91 1.10
N TYR A 258 -18.44 17.34 2.30
CA TYR A 258 -18.66 18.12 3.53
C TYR A 258 -17.45 18.97 3.94
N LEU A 259 -16.23 18.55 3.65
CA LEU A 259 -15.03 19.36 3.94
C LEU A 259 -14.99 20.69 3.18
N LEU A 260 -15.73 20.79 2.07
CA LEU A 260 -15.87 22.00 1.25
C LEU A 260 -16.95 22.95 1.76
N ASP A 261 -17.72 22.56 2.79
CA ASP A 261 -18.62 23.47 3.51
C ASP A 261 -17.82 24.21 4.60
N PRO A 262 -17.83 25.56 4.61
CA PRO A 262 -17.05 26.36 5.57
C PRO A 262 -17.46 26.15 7.04
N SER A 263 -18.65 25.61 7.32
CA SER A 263 -19.14 25.32 8.68
C SER A 263 -18.36 24.19 9.39
N PHE A 264 -17.59 23.38 8.64
CA PHE A 264 -16.74 22.30 9.16
C PHE A 264 -15.42 22.81 9.74
N THR A 265 -15.50 23.74 10.69
CA THR A 265 -14.35 24.46 11.29
C THR A 265 -13.54 23.64 12.30
N LEU A 266 -13.94 22.41 12.61
CA LEU A 266 -13.16 21.50 13.46
C LEU A 266 -12.25 20.57 12.64
N ASN A 267 -12.40 20.53 11.32
CA ASN A 267 -11.45 19.87 10.42
C ASN A 267 -10.29 20.84 10.11
N THR A 268 -9.07 20.47 10.49
CA THR A 268 -7.87 21.26 10.20
C THR A 268 -7.39 21.11 8.75
N ILE A 269 -7.72 19.98 8.11
CA ILE A 269 -7.36 19.66 6.73
C ILE A 269 -8.65 19.67 5.91
N ARG A 270 -8.63 20.38 4.77
CA ARG A 270 -9.79 20.54 3.84
C ARG A 270 -9.86 19.48 2.75
N VAL A 271 -9.00 18.47 2.84
CA VAL A 271 -8.92 17.35 1.89
C VAL A 271 -9.13 16.06 2.66
N ALA A 272 -10.07 15.23 2.21
CA ALA A 272 -10.35 13.94 2.80
C ALA A 272 -9.15 13.02 2.54
N ASN A 273 -8.63 12.40 3.60
CA ASN A 273 -7.53 11.46 3.46
C ASN A 273 -8.09 10.06 3.30
N ASN A 274 -7.51 9.28 2.37
CA ASN A 274 -7.68 7.83 2.39
C ASN A 274 -7.24 7.31 3.78
N PRO A 275 -7.91 6.32 4.42
CA PRO A 275 -7.51 5.76 5.72
C PRO A 275 -6.06 5.24 5.77
N SER A 276 -5.34 5.19 4.64
CA SER A 276 -3.90 4.91 4.57
C SER A 276 -2.99 6.15 4.52
N GLY A 277 -3.53 7.37 4.48
CA GLY A 277 -2.96 8.49 3.71
C GLY A 277 -2.68 9.78 4.47
N SER A 278 -1.97 9.74 5.59
CA SER A 278 -1.11 10.88 5.97
C SER A 278 0.39 10.53 5.94
N ASN A 279 0.73 9.23 5.90
CA ASN A 279 2.12 8.74 5.96
C ASN A 279 2.46 7.66 4.92
N SER A 280 1.59 7.36 3.95
CA SER A 280 1.92 6.35 2.92
C SER A 280 2.98 6.90 1.97
N LYS A 281 4.25 6.69 2.32
CA LYS A 281 5.38 6.93 1.42
C LYS A 281 5.22 5.99 0.22
N SER A 282 5.29 6.55 -0.99
CA SER A 282 5.35 5.75 -2.21
C SER A 282 6.56 4.82 -2.13
N LEU A 283 6.39 3.60 -2.61
CA LEU A 283 7.41 2.57 -2.64
C LEU A 283 7.65 2.21 -4.10
N TYR A 284 8.91 1.94 -4.44
CA TYR A 284 9.39 1.74 -5.80
C TYR A 284 10.27 0.48 -5.87
N MET A 285 10.21 -0.26 -6.97
CA MET A 285 11.12 -1.37 -7.31
C MET A 285 11.90 -1.04 -8.57
N TYR A 286 13.20 -0.85 -8.44
CA TYR A 286 14.10 -0.56 -9.54
C TYR A 286 15.00 -1.75 -9.89
N ASN A 287 15.72 -1.66 -11.00
CA ASN A 287 16.99 -2.38 -11.17
C ASN A 287 18.10 -1.77 -10.28
N ARG A 288 19.27 -2.43 -10.23
CA ARG A 288 20.35 -2.09 -9.29
C ARG A 288 20.87 -0.66 -9.40
N ASP A 289 21.02 -0.16 -10.61
CA ASP A 289 21.52 1.19 -10.93
C ASP A 289 20.39 2.25 -10.91
N MET A 290 19.17 1.85 -10.57
CA MET A 290 17.97 2.69 -10.56
C MET A 290 17.58 3.30 -11.92
N SER A 291 18.12 2.80 -13.04
CA SER A 291 17.81 3.31 -14.37
C SER A 291 16.46 2.85 -14.93
N ILE A 292 15.89 1.78 -14.39
CA ILE A 292 14.61 1.18 -14.80
C ILE A 292 13.70 0.99 -13.59
N LEU A 293 12.49 1.56 -13.64
CA LEU A 293 11.42 1.31 -12.66
C LEU A 293 10.53 0.16 -13.14
N TYR A 294 10.48 -0.93 -12.36
CA TYR A 294 9.62 -2.07 -12.66
C TYR A 294 8.22 -1.95 -12.07
N PHE A 295 8.09 -1.36 -10.87
CA PHE A 295 6.82 -1.29 -10.16
C PHE A 295 6.84 -0.20 -9.09
N PHE A 296 5.70 0.43 -8.85
CA PHE A 296 5.52 1.34 -7.72
C PHE A 296 4.12 1.19 -7.12
N SER A 297 4.00 1.45 -5.81
CA SER A 297 2.71 1.57 -5.13
C SER A 297 2.85 2.40 -3.87
N THR A 298 1.76 3.04 -3.46
CA THR A 298 1.65 3.71 -2.15
C THR A 298 1.40 2.74 -1.00
N LYS A 299 1.20 1.45 -1.28
CA LYS A 299 0.86 0.43 -0.30
C LYS A 299 1.86 -0.71 -0.32
N GLN A 300 2.51 -0.96 0.81
CA GLN A 300 3.39 -2.11 1.00
C GLN A 300 2.70 -3.45 0.69
N VAL A 301 1.39 -3.57 0.97
CA VAL A 301 0.63 -4.81 0.70
C VAL A 301 0.58 -5.18 -0.79
N ASP A 302 0.75 -4.22 -1.70
CA ASP A 302 0.74 -4.48 -3.13
C ASP A 302 2.00 -5.22 -3.58
N PHE A 303 3.16 -4.85 -3.05
CA PHE A 303 4.42 -5.60 -3.26
C PHE A 303 4.31 -7.03 -2.74
N ILE A 304 3.57 -7.23 -1.64
CA ILE A 304 3.39 -8.56 -1.06
C ILE A 304 2.43 -9.41 -1.90
N ARG A 305 1.24 -8.87 -2.20
CA ARG A 305 0.16 -9.65 -2.83
C ARG A 305 0.31 -9.77 -4.33
N LYS A 306 0.69 -8.71 -5.02
CA LYS A 306 0.81 -8.70 -6.49
C LYS A 306 2.09 -9.38 -6.96
N LEU A 307 3.21 -9.09 -6.28
CA LEU A 307 4.52 -9.60 -6.67
C LEU A 307 4.92 -10.89 -5.94
N ASN A 308 4.08 -11.37 -5.02
CA ASN A 308 4.33 -12.55 -4.18
C ASN A 308 5.65 -12.46 -3.38
N ILE A 309 5.96 -11.27 -2.84
CA ILE A 309 7.17 -11.03 -2.03
C ILE A 309 6.79 -11.12 -0.56
N HIS A 310 7.46 -12.00 0.19
CA HIS A 310 7.18 -12.11 1.62
C HIS A 310 7.50 -10.82 2.38
N HIS A 311 6.64 -10.41 3.31
CA HIS A 311 6.74 -9.12 4.01
C HIS A 311 8.09 -8.91 4.73
N ILE A 312 8.65 -9.98 5.32
CA ILE A 312 9.98 -9.93 5.98
C ILE A 312 11.06 -9.62 4.95
N THR A 313 11.05 -10.32 3.81
CA THR A 313 12.02 -10.14 2.73
C THR A 313 11.95 -8.74 2.16
N PHE A 314 10.74 -8.26 1.87
CA PHE A 314 10.52 -6.89 1.42
C PHE A 314 11.08 -5.86 2.40
N SER A 315 10.71 -5.98 3.69
CA SER A 315 11.13 -5.03 4.73
C SER A 315 12.65 -5.04 4.95
N LYS A 316 13.28 -6.22 4.91
CA LYS A 316 14.74 -6.37 4.97
C LYS A 316 15.43 -5.59 3.85
N HIS A 317 15.01 -5.82 2.60
CA HIS A 317 15.66 -5.23 1.45
C HIS A 317 15.41 -3.71 1.35
N LEU A 318 14.19 -3.27 1.68
CA LEU A 318 13.87 -1.84 1.75
C LEU A 318 14.67 -1.11 2.85
N LYS A 319 14.73 -1.66 4.06
CA LYS A 319 15.43 -1.01 5.19
C LYS A 319 16.94 -0.97 5.00
N ASN A 320 17.52 -2.06 4.49
CA ASN A 320 18.97 -2.20 4.38
C ASN A 320 19.52 -1.66 3.05
N GLY A 321 18.66 -1.24 2.10
CA GLY A 321 19.08 -0.86 0.75
C GLY A 321 19.76 -2.00 -0.01
N THR A 322 19.43 -3.26 0.31
CA THR A 322 20.06 -4.44 -0.30
C THR A 322 19.23 -4.96 -1.47
N PHE A 323 19.89 -5.63 -2.41
CA PHE A 323 19.22 -6.10 -3.63
C PHE A 323 18.43 -7.38 -3.39
N TYR A 324 17.13 -7.33 -3.69
CA TYR A 324 16.29 -8.53 -3.74
C TYR A 324 16.64 -9.33 -5.00
N LEU A 325 16.89 -10.64 -4.82
CA LEU A 325 17.36 -11.56 -5.88
C LEU A 325 18.63 -11.06 -6.59
N ASP A 326 19.48 -10.30 -5.89
CA ASP A 326 20.69 -9.64 -6.42
C ASP A 326 20.46 -8.74 -7.65
N LYS A 327 19.20 -8.33 -7.90
CA LYS A 327 18.81 -7.65 -9.14
C LYS A 327 17.90 -6.44 -8.91
N TYR A 328 17.06 -6.48 -7.88
CA TYR A 328 16.02 -5.49 -7.66
C TYR A 328 16.28 -4.67 -6.41
N LEU A 329 16.09 -3.35 -6.49
CA LEU A 329 16.24 -2.44 -5.36
C LEU A 329 14.89 -1.86 -4.97
N PHE A 330 14.54 -1.93 -3.68
CA PHE A 330 13.37 -1.24 -3.15
C PHE A 330 13.78 0.12 -2.59
N SER A 331 12.99 1.14 -2.90
CA SER A 331 13.21 2.51 -2.42
C SER A 331 11.89 3.15 -1.98
N SER A 332 11.97 4.03 -0.98
CA SER A 332 10.91 4.98 -0.63
C SER A 332 11.08 6.34 -1.31
N GLU A 333 12.23 6.57 -1.94
CA GLU A 333 12.57 7.80 -2.66
C GLU A 333 12.46 7.58 -4.17
N PRO A 334 11.80 8.49 -4.91
CA PRO A 334 11.68 8.38 -6.35
C PRO A 334 12.98 8.75 -7.07
N VAL A 335 13.36 7.95 -8.06
CA VAL A 335 14.42 8.28 -9.01
C VAL A 335 13.82 8.80 -10.30
N LEU A 336 14.18 10.04 -10.59
CA LEU A 336 13.53 10.90 -11.58
C LEU A 336 13.97 10.61 -13.02
N THR A 337 15.16 10.05 -13.15
CA THR A 337 15.80 9.66 -14.41
C THR A 337 15.46 8.23 -14.82
N ALA A 338 14.76 7.48 -13.98
CA ALA A 338 14.44 6.08 -14.23
C ALA A 338 13.39 5.96 -15.34
N LYS A 339 13.68 5.12 -16.35
CA LYS A 339 12.72 4.78 -17.40
C LYS A 339 11.76 3.74 -16.86
N VAL A 340 10.46 3.99 -17.02
CA VAL A 340 9.46 3.04 -16.55
C VAL A 340 9.32 1.92 -17.54
N LYS A 341 9.41 0.70 -17.02
CA LYS A 341 9.21 -0.50 -17.81
C LYS A 341 7.71 -0.74 -17.95
N ASP A 342 7.21 -0.57 -19.18
CA ASP A 342 5.84 -0.91 -19.50
C ASP A 342 5.65 -2.43 -19.42
N MET A 343 4.99 -2.88 -18.36
CA MET A 343 4.66 -4.28 -18.12
C MET A 343 3.49 -4.42 -17.15
N SER A 344 2.68 -5.46 -17.33
CA SER A 344 1.59 -5.75 -16.41
C SER A 344 2.09 -6.29 -15.06
N ASP A 345 1.29 -6.12 -14.00
CA ASP A 345 1.56 -6.69 -12.68
C ASP A 345 1.77 -8.22 -12.75
N LEU A 346 1.02 -8.90 -13.63
CA LEU A 346 1.10 -10.36 -13.82
C LEU A 346 2.42 -10.76 -14.47
N ASP A 347 2.82 -10.07 -15.55
CA ASP A 347 4.09 -10.36 -16.23
C ASP A 347 5.29 -10.12 -15.32
N LEU A 348 5.20 -9.10 -14.46
CA LEU A 348 6.23 -8.83 -13.47
C LEU A 348 6.30 -9.92 -12.40
N ALA A 349 5.17 -10.38 -11.89
CA ALA A 349 5.13 -11.48 -10.93
C ALA A 349 5.71 -12.76 -11.53
N LEU A 350 5.40 -13.08 -12.79
CA LEU A 350 5.95 -14.23 -13.52
C LEU A 350 7.47 -14.08 -13.76
N MET A 351 7.94 -12.87 -14.08
CA MET A 351 9.37 -12.57 -14.22
C MET A 351 10.11 -12.80 -12.89
N LEU A 352 9.56 -12.31 -11.78
CA LEU A 352 10.13 -12.51 -10.45
C LEU A 352 10.16 -13.98 -10.05
N GLU A 353 9.16 -14.78 -10.41
CA GLU A 353 9.16 -16.21 -10.13
C GLU A 353 10.28 -16.95 -10.86
N LYS A 354 10.50 -16.62 -12.14
CA LYS A 354 11.65 -17.16 -12.91
C LYS A 354 12.99 -16.76 -12.27
N ASP A 355 13.11 -15.50 -11.85
CA ASP A 355 14.32 -15.02 -11.19
C ASP A 355 14.55 -15.68 -9.82
N ARG A 356 13.50 -15.98 -9.04
CA ARG A 356 13.61 -16.75 -7.77
C ARG A 356 14.19 -18.13 -8.01
N VAL A 357 13.69 -18.84 -9.02
CA VAL A 357 14.19 -20.18 -9.38
C VAL A 357 15.67 -20.12 -9.76
N LYS A 358 16.07 -19.13 -10.58
CA LYS A 358 17.48 -18.94 -10.97
C LYS A 358 18.36 -18.57 -9.78
N TYR A 359 17.93 -17.63 -8.96
CA TYR A 359 18.65 -17.17 -7.78
C TYR A 359 18.86 -18.32 -6.80
N ASN A 360 17.84 -19.12 -6.52
CA ASN A 360 17.95 -20.24 -5.57
C ASN A 360 18.89 -21.35 -6.06
N LYS A 361 19.00 -21.58 -7.38
CA LYS A 361 19.97 -22.53 -7.95
C LYS A 361 21.42 -22.05 -7.80
N ASN A 362 21.65 -20.75 -7.93
CA ASN A 362 22.99 -20.15 -7.94
C ASN A 362 23.36 -19.49 -6.60
N LYS A 363 22.51 -19.64 -5.58
CA LYS A 363 22.74 -19.06 -4.26
C LYS A 363 24.00 -19.68 -3.69
N SER A 364 25.04 -18.87 -3.50
CA SER A 364 26.26 -19.30 -2.80
C SER A 364 25.85 -19.95 -1.48
N LEU A 365 26.32 -21.18 -1.23
CA LEU A 365 26.22 -21.79 0.09
C LEU A 365 26.75 -20.74 1.09
N ASN A 366 25.92 -20.35 2.06
CA ASN A 366 26.22 -19.26 2.99
C ASN A 366 27.66 -19.37 3.50
N SER A 367 28.41 -18.27 3.56
CA SER A 367 29.74 -18.19 4.20
C SER A 367 29.73 -18.56 5.69
N LEU A 368 28.55 -18.80 6.27
CA LEU A 368 28.31 -19.31 7.61
C LEU A 368 28.27 -20.84 7.69
N SER A 369 28.43 -21.57 6.57
CA SER A 369 28.48 -23.02 6.59
C SER A 369 29.80 -23.47 7.21
N LYS A 370 29.77 -23.69 8.53
CA LYS A 370 30.90 -24.28 9.23
C LYS A 370 30.95 -25.78 8.96
N PRO A 371 32.11 -26.35 8.63
CA PRO A 371 32.28 -27.79 8.57
C PRO A 371 31.96 -28.41 9.93
N VAL A 372 31.33 -29.58 9.90
CA VAL A 372 30.86 -30.32 11.06
C VAL A 372 31.55 -31.66 11.09
N ARG A 373 32.16 -31.99 12.22
CA ARG A 373 32.74 -33.30 12.51
C ARG A 373 31.69 -34.15 13.21
N LEU A 374 31.48 -35.35 12.70
CA LEU A 374 30.58 -36.35 13.26
C LEU A 374 31.40 -37.59 13.65
N THR A 375 31.39 -37.94 14.93
CA THR A 375 32.16 -39.08 15.47
C THR A 375 31.19 -40.08 16.08
N SER A 376 31.28 -41.35 15.69
CA SER A 376 30.47 -42.41 16.31
C SER A 376 30.87 -42.61 17.76
N VAL A 377 29.88 -42.71 18.66
CA VAL A 377 30.11 -42.98 20.09
C VAL A 377 30.61 -44.42 20.30
N ASP A 378 30.17 -45.35 19.45
CA ASP A 378 30.51 -46.77 19.56
C ASP A 378 31.88 -47.10 18.93
N ASN A 379 32.38 -46.24 18.05
CA ASN A 379 33.68 -46.39 17.42
C ASN A 379 34.28 -45.00 17.11
N LEU A 380 35.16 -44.54 17.98
CA LEU A 380 35.78 -43.21 17.90
C LEU A 380 36.66 -43.02 16.65
N GLU A 381 37.12 -44.11 16.02
CA GLU A 381 37.86 -44.06 14.75
C GLU A 381 36.97 -43.73 13.55
N ASN A 382 35.65 -43.94 13.67
CA ASN A 382 34.69 -43.60 12.63
C ASN A 382 34.25 -42.14 12.75
N THR A 383 35.14 -41.26 12.31
CA THR A 383 34.94 -39.81 12.27
C THR A 383 34.79 -39.34 10.82
N ILE A 384 33.74 -38.57 10.54
CA ILE A 384 33.47 -38.00 9.22
C ILE A 384 33.36 -36.48 9.33
N VAL A 385 34.05 -35.77 8.45
CA VAL A 385 33.94 -34.32 8.32
C VAL A 385 33.02 -33.98 7.16
N LEU A 386 31.98 -33.20 7.44
CA LEU A 386 30.98 -32.78 6.47
C LEU A 386 31.05 -31.27 6.27
N PRO A 387 30.84 -30.75 5.05
CA PRO A 387 31.10 -29.35 4.73
C PRO A 387 30.06 -28.39 5.35
N SER A 388 28.95 -28.91 5.88
CA SER A 388 27.95 -28.09 6.57
C SER A 388 27.02 -28.92 7.44
N LEU A 389 26.31 -28.25 8.35
CA LEU A 389 25.24 -28.84 9.15
C LEU A 389 24.09 -29.39 8.28
N GLY A 390 23.81 -28.78 7.12
CA GLY A 390 22.83 -29.30 6.17
C GLY A 390 23.24 -30.65 5.59
N LYS A 391 24.53 -30.81 5.26
CA LYS A 391 25.09 -32.09 4.82
C LYS A 391 25.16 -33.13 5.94
N CYS A 392 25.34 -32.69 7.19
CA CYS A 392 25.20 -33.56 8.36
C CYS A 392 23.78 -34.12 8.51
N VAL A 393 22.75 -33.31 8.31
CA VAL A 393 21.35 -33.77 8.33
C VAL A 393 21.09 -34.79 7.22
N GLU A 394 21.57 -34.52 6.00
CA GLU A 394 21.45 -35.43 4.86
C GLU A 394 22.13 -36.79 5.13
N TYR A 395 23.35 -36.77 5.69
CA TYR A 395 24.08 -37.98 6.06
C TYR A 395 23.31 -38.84 7.07
N LEU A 396 22.77 -38.22 8.14
CA LEU A 396 22.00 -38.92 9.17
C LEU A 396 20.70 -39.51 8.60
N HIS A 397 20.02 -38.78 7.71
CA HIS A 397 18.83 -39.31 7.03
C HIS A 397 19.14 -40.53 6.16
N ASN A 398 20.26 -40.52 5.43
CA ASN A 398 20.70 -41.67 4.63
C ASN A 398 21.02 -42.90 5.50
N LYS A 399 21.35 -42.70 6.78
CA LYS A 399 21.51 -43.77 7.79
C LYS A 399 20.19 -44.15 8.48
N GLY A 400 19.05 -43.62 8.03
CA GLY A 400 17.73 -43.89 8.62
C GLY A 400 17.43 -43.08 9.89
N LEU A 401 18.29 -42.12 10.25
CA LEU A 401 18.14 -41.31 11.46
C LEU A 401 17.46 -39.98 11.12
N SER A 402 16.30 -39.71 11.71
CA SER A 402 15.69 -38.38 11.60
C SER A 402 16.59 -37.34 12.28
N ALA A 403 16.85 -36.20 11.61
CA ALA A 403 17.65 -35.12 12.14
C ALA A 403 17.12 -33.75 11.64
N SER A 404 17.34 -32.69 12.41
CA SER A 404 17.09 -31.32 11.96
C SER A 404 18.25 -30.43 12.35
N GLN A 405 18.49 -29.36 11.59
CA GLN A 405 19.57 -28.42 11.89
C GLN A 405 19.41 -27.83 13.31
N VAL A 406 18.20 -27.46 13.70
CA VAL A 406 17.92 -26.90 15.04
C VAL A 406 18.25 -27.91 16.14
N THR A 407 17.91 -29.19 15.93
CA THR A 407 18.21 -30.25 16.89
C THR A 407 19.71 -30.47 17.02
N LEU A 408 20.43 -30.52 15.90
CA LEU A 408 21.88 -30.74 15.90
C LEU A 408 22.63 -29.58 16.56
N VAL A 409 22.27 -28.32 16.30
CA VAL A 409 22.85 -27.15 16.99
C VAL A 409 22.75 -27.30 18.50
N LYS A 410 21.57 -27.65 19.03
CA LYS A 410 21.40 -27.86 20.48
C LYS A 410 22.33 -28.94 21.04
N HIS A 411 22.55 -30.02 20.29
CA HIS A 411 23.39 -31.12 20.76
C HIS A 411 24.88 -30.75 20.68
N ILE A 412 25.29 -29.99 19.66
CA ILE A 412 26.63 -29.40 19.55
C ILE A 412 26.88 -28.47 20.75
N ASP A 413 25.96 -27.54 21.02
CA ASP A 413 26.10 -26.55 22.11
C ASP A 413 26.14 -27.20 23.50
N LEU A 414 25.41 -28.30 23.68
CA LEU A 414 25.37 -29.06 24.93
C LEU A 414 26.50 -30.09 25.04
N GLY A 415 27.31 -30.29 23.99
CA GLY A 415 28.34 -31.33 23.94
C GLY A 415 27.78 -32.76 24.09
N LYS A 416 26.53 -32.99 23.67
CA LYS A 416 25.83 -34.27 23.84
C LYS A 416 25.78 -35.05 22.53
N ALA A 417 25.91 -36.36 22.64
CA ALA A 417 25.69 -37.25 21.50
C ALA A 417 24.23 -37.18 21.02
N TYR A 418 24.05 -37.16 19.71
CA TYR A 418 22.77 -37.28 19.04
C TYR A 418 22.69 -38.62 18.33
N LYS A 419 21.82 -39.51 18.80
CA LYS A 419 21.55 -40.84 18.19
C LYS A 419 22.83 -41.62 17.86
N GLY A 420 23.73 -41.71 18.84
CA GLY A 420 24.99 -42.45 18.70
C GLY A 420 26.14 -41.69 18.04
N TYR A 421 25.98 -40.40 17.75
CA TYR A 421 27.04 -39.57 17.17
C TYR A 421 27.32 -38.31 18.00
N LEU A 422 28.58 -38.02 18.28
CA LEU A 422 29.04 -36.73 18.75
C LEU A 422 29.20 -35.79 17.55
N CYS A 423 28.61 -34.61 17.64
CA CYS A 423 28.57 -33.62 16.55
C CYS A 423 29.25 -32.34 17.03
N GLU A 424 30.23 -31.84 16.27
CA GLU A 424 31.03 -30.68 16.66
C GLU A 424 31.37 -29.80 15.45
N TYR A 425 31.49 -28.48 15.66
CA TYR A 425 32.05 -27.61 14.63
C TYR A 425 33.57 -27.79 14.53
N VAL A 426 34.08 -27.93 13.31
CA VAL A 426 35.53 -27.92 13.06
C VAL A 426 36.04 -26.50 13.31
N LYS A 427 37.02 -26.35 14.20
CA LYS A 427 37.66 -25.06 14.49
C LYS A 427 38.67 -24.74 13.39
N GLU A 428 38.72 -23.49 12.95
CA GLU A 428 39.56 -23.01 11.83
C GLU A 428 41.08 -23.11 12.07
N ASN A 429 41.54 -23.49 13.28
CA ASN A 429 42.98 -23.59 13.61
C ASN A 429 43.58 -25.00 13.44
N THR A 430 42.94 -25.88 12.65
CA THR A 430 43.42 -27.26 12.42
C THR A 430 43.26 -27.70 10.96
N LEU A 431 43.60 -26.81 10.01
CA LEU A 431 43.84 -27.16 8.62
C LEU A 431 45.30 -26.95 8.28
#